data_AF-A0A0N1L434-F1
#
_entry.id   AF-A0A0N1L434-F1
#
_cell.length_a   1.000
_cell.length_b   1.000
_cell.length_c   1.000
_cell.angle_alpha   90.00
_cell.angle_beta   90.00
_cell.angle_gamma   90.00
#
_symmetry.space_group_name_H-M   'P 1'
#
loop_
_entity.id
_entity.type
_entity.pdbx_description
1 polymer ?
#
loop_
_entity_poly.entity_id
_entity_poly.type
_entity_poly.pdbx_seq_one_letter_code
_entity_poly.pdbx_strand_id
1 'polypeptide(L)'
;MALLLTTAASAQTIRAQPPGRQAPALPRIAAPHGRPALFVDGAPFLVLGAQANNSSNHASVLPQVWQTVEQLGANTLEMPVA
;
A
#
# COMPACT_ATOMS: atom_id res chain seq x y z
N MET A 1 11.25 23.29 61.50
CA MET A 1 10.19 23.18 60.46
C MET A 1 10.59 22.09 59.49
N ALA A 2 10.13 20.86 59.70
CA ALA A 2 10.30 19.78 58.73
C ALA A 2 8.99 19.66 57.93
N LEU A 3 9.02 20.08 56.66
CA LEU A 3 7.89 19.99 55.74
C LEU A 3 7.96 18.62 55.06
N LEU A 4 7.06 17.70 55.43
CA LEU A 4 6.88 16.42 54.75
C LEU A 4 6.08 16.66 53.45
N LEU A 5 6.75 16.61 52.31
CA LEU A 5 6.07 16.59 51.00
C LEU A 5 5.57 15.17 50.71
N THR A 6 4.25 14.99 50.72
CA THR A 6 3.61 13.77 50.23
C THR A 6 3.54 13.81 48.70
N THR A 7 4.24 12.90 48.01
CA THR A 7 4.07 12.69 46.57
C THR A 7 2.85 11.80 46.32
N ALA A 8 1.86 12.33 45.59
CA ALA A 8 0.75 11.53 45.09
C ALA A 8 1.19 10.80 43.81
N ALA A 9 1.14 9.46 43.82
CA ALA A 9 1.42 8.65 42.64
C ALA A 9 0.15 8.54 41.77
N SER A 10 0.16 9.15 40.59
CA SER A 10 -0.92 8.99 39.60
C SER A 10 -0.79 7.63 38.91
N ALA A 11 -1.78 6.75 39.11
CA ALA A 11 -1.88 5.50 38.35
C ALA A 11 -2.26 5.82 36.89
N GLN A 12 -1.33 5.59 35.95
CA GLN A 12 -1.62 5.69 34.52
C GLN A 12 -2.20 4.37 34.04
N THR A 13 -3.46 4.36 33.63
CA THR A 13 -4.07 3.23 32.94
C THR A 13 -3.41 3.08 31.57
N ILE A 14 -2.66 1.98 31.36
CA ILE A 14 -2.16 1.59 30.04
C ILE A 14 -3.38 1.27 29.17
N ARG A 15 -3.68 2.13 28.20
CA ARG A 15 -4.61 1.77 27.12
C ARG A 15 -3.93 0.74 26.23
N ALA A 16 -4.56 -0.43 26.08
CA ALA A 16 -4.18 -1.37 25.05
C ALA A 16 -4.37 -0.70 23.68
N GLN A 17 -3.27 -0.46 22.97
CA GLN A 17 -3.31 -0.07 21.57
C GLN A 17 -3.84 -1.29 20.79
N PRO A 18 -4.93 -1.18 20.01
CA PRO A 18 -5.29 -2.25 19.08
C PRO A 18 -4.06 -2.55 18.21
N PRO A 19 -3.82 -3.81 17.81
CA PRO A 19 -2.69 -4.15 16.96
C PRO A 19 -2.75 -3.24 15.73
N GLY A 20 -1.78 -2.32 15.63
CA GLY A 20 -1.68 -1.43 14.50
C GLY A 20 -1.52 -2.29 13.25
N ARG A 21 -2.41 -2.12 12.27
CA ARG A 21 -2.25 -2.76 10.98
C ARG A 21 -0.91 -2.29 10.43
N GLN A 22 0.08 -3.19 10.34
CA GLN A 22 1.36 -2.86 9.73
C GLN A 22 1.08 -2.38 8.31
N ALA A 23 1.66 -1.23 7.93
CA ALA A 23 1.54 -0.73 6.57
C ALA A 23 2.07 -1.81 5.61
N PRO A 24 1.42 -2.05 4.45
CA PRO A 24 1.95 -2.96 3.46
C PRO A 24 3.39 -2.59 3.09
N ALA A 25 4.23 -3.60 2.86
CA ALA A 25 5.58 -3.36 2.42
C ALA A 25 5.55 -2.61 1.08
N LEU A 26 6.37 -1.55 0.95
CA LEU A 26 6.46 -0.80 -0.31
C LEU A 26 6.86 -1.71 -1.47
N PRO A 27 6.30 -1.48 -2.68
CA PRO A 27 6.73 -2.18 -3.87
C PRO A 27 8.23 -1.97 -4.13
N ARG A 28 8.94 -3.02 -4.52
CA ARG A 28 10.37 -2.95 -4.80
C ARG A 28 10.81 -3.98 -5.83
N ILE A 29 11.84 -3.67 -6.60
CA ILE A 29 12.55 -4.66 -7.41
C ILE A 29 13.75 -5.15 -6.60
N ALA A 30 13.88 -6.47 -6.46
CA ALA A 30 15.01 -7.10 -5.77
C ALA A 30 15.43 -8.36 -6.50
N ALA A 31 16.64 -8.85 -6.25
CA ALA A 31 17.16 -10.07 -6.87
C ALA A 31 17.62 -11.14 -5.85
N PRO A 32 16.70 -11.77 -5.09
CA PRO A 32 17.06 -12.86 -4.19
C PRO A 32 17.75 -13.99 -4.97
N HIS A 33 18.89 -14.47 -4.47
CA HIS A 33 19.70 -15.49 -5.14
C HIS A 33 20.06 -15.13 -6.61
N GLY A 34 20.20 -13.83 -6.90
CA GLY A 34 20.54 -13.32 -8.23
C GLY A 34 19.39 -13.33 -9.25
N ARG A 35 18.15 -13.60 -8.83
CA ARG A 35 16.97 -13.64 -9.73
C ARG A 35 16.05 -12.44 -9.50
N PRO A 36 15.98 -11.47 -10.44
CA PRO A 36 15.18 -10.27 -10.24
C PRO A 36 13.68 -10.58 -10.20
N ALA A 37 12.96 -9.92 -9.30
CA ALA A 37 11.51 -9.94 -9.20
C ALA A 37 10.97 -8.59 -8.70
N LEU A 38 9.79 -8.22 -9.16
CA LEU A 38 8.97 -7.18 -8.54
C LEU A 38 8.28 -7.78 -7.31
N PHE A 39 8.39 -7.11 -6.16
CA PHE A 39 7.67 -7.45 -4.95
C PHE A 39 6.54 -6.44 -4.73
N VAL A 40 5.33 -6.92 -4.48
CA VAL A 40 4.15 -6.13 -4.09
C VAL A 40 3.56 -6.81 -2.85
N ASP A 41 3.20 -6.03 -1.84
CA ASP A 41 2.69 -6.55 -0.54
C ASP A 41 3.60 -7.61 0.11
N GLY A 42 4.91 -7.51 -0.12
CA GLY A 42 5.92 -8.41 0.46
C GLY A 42 6.14 -9.72 -0.30
N ALA A 43 5.40 -10.00 -1.39
CA ALA A 43 5.54 -11.22 -2.19
C ALA A 43 5.94 -10.93 -3.64
N PRO A 44 6.60 -11.86 -4.35
CA PRO A 44 6.84 -11.73 -5.79
C PRO A 44 5.53 -11.56 -6.56
N PHE A 45 5.51 -10.62 -7.50
CA PHE A 45 4.34 -10.24 -8.28
C PHE A 45 4.68 -10.24 -9.78
N LEU A 46 3.81 -10.85 -10.58
CA LEU A 46 3.92 -10.83 -12.04
C LEU A 46 2.92 -9.82 -12.60
N VAL A 47 3.43 -8.84 -13.35
CA VAL A 47 2.60 -7.87 -14.07
C VAL A 47 1.95 -8.57 -15.26
N LEU A 48 0.63 -8.77 -15.19
CA LEU A 48 -0.22 -9.14 -16.33
C LEU A 48 -0.95 -7.86 -16.74
N GLY A 49 -0.26 -7.06 -17.56
CA GLY A 49 -0.62 -5.67 -17.79
C GLY A 49 -1.60 -5.43 -18.95
N ALA A 50 -2.41 -4.38 -18.81
CA ALA A 50 -3.05 -3.68 -19.90
C ALA A 50 -2.55 -2.22 -19.91
N GLN A 51 -2.41 -1.61 -21.10
CA GLN A 51 -2.03 -0.21 -21.24
C GLN A 51 -3.17 0.55 -21.91
N ALA A 52 -3.56 1.69 -21.33
CA ALA A 52 -4.55 2.56 -21.94
C ALA A 52 -3.97 3.29 -23.16
N ASN A 53 -4.82 3.61 -24.15
CA ASN A 53 -4.42 4.48 -25.24
C ASN A 53 -4.05 5.88 -24.73
N ASN A 54 -3.21 6.61 -25.48
CA ASN A 54 -2.61 7.88 -25.07
C ASN A 54 -3.60 8.96 -24.58
N SER A 55 -4.85 8.97 -25.09
CA SER A 55 -5.87 9.96 -24.75
C SER A 55 -6.99 9.42 -23.83
N SER A 56 -6.72 8.31 -23.13
CA SER A 56 -7.70 7.65 -22.25
C SER A 56 -7.56 8.01 -20.77
N ASN A 57 -6.74 9.00 -20.45
CA ASN A 57 -6.41 9.46 -19.10
C ASN A 57 -7.44 10.44 -18.49
N HIS A 58 -8.69 10.38 -18.94
CA HIS A 58 -9.80 11.21 -18.46
C HIS A 58 -10.91 10.36 -17.85
N ALA A 59 -11.52 10.85 -16.77
CA ALA A 59 -12.55 10.13 -16.03
C ALA A 59 -13.74 9.64 -16.91
N SER A 60 -14.08 10.41 -17.95
CA SER A 60 -15.16 10.06 -18.90
C SER A 60 -14.86 8.82 -19.74
N VAL A 61 -13.59 8.44 -19.90
CA VAL A 61 -13.15 7.30 -20.73
C VAL A 61 -12.91 6.04 -19.88
N LEU A 62 -12.73 6.18 -18.56
CA LEU A 62 -12.42 5.07 -17.66
C LEU A 62 -13.41 3.88 -17.73
N PRO A 63 -14.74 4.05 -17.90
CA PRO A 63 -15.63 2.91 -18.03
C PRO A 63 -15.26 1.95 -19.19
N GLN A 64 -14.77 2.49 -20.30
CA GLN A 64 -14.34 1.69 -21.46
C GLN A 64 -13.01 0.96 -21.20
N VAL A 65 -12.10 1.65 -20.49
CA VAL A 65 -10.81 1.07 -20.07
C VAL A 65 -11.05 -0.11 -19.13
N TRP A 66 -11.92 0.06 -18.12
CA TRP A 66 -12.18 -0.99 -17.14
C TRP A 66 -12.84 -2.22 -17.76
N GLN A 67 -13.81 -2.05 -18.67
CA GLN A 67 -14.38 -3.16 -19.41
C GLN A 67 -13.29 -4.01 -20.11
N THR A 68 -12.28 -3.36 -20.69
CA THR A 68 -11.20 -4.06 -21.39
C THR A 68 -10.24 -4.75 -20.42
N VAL A 69 -9.88 -4.09 -19.31
CA VAL A 69 -9.03 -4.67 -18.24
C VAL A 69 -9.67 -5.95 -17.66
N GLU A 70 -10.98 -5.91 -17.39
CA GLU A 70 -11.74 -7.07 -16.89
C GLU A 70 -11.76 -8.21 -17.90
N GLN A 71 -12.03 -7.92 -19.18
CA GLN A 71 -12.04 -8.93 -20.25
C GLN A 71 -10.68 -9.61 -20.45
N LEU A 72 -9.59 -8.85 -20.29
CA LEU A 72 -8.22 -9.37 -20.37
C LEU A 72 -7.82 -10.18 -19.13
N GLY A 73 -8.52 -10.00 -18.00
CA GLY A 73 -8.08 -10.52 -16.71
C GLY A 73 -6.75 -9.89 -16.25
N ALA A 74 -6.49 -8.64 -16.66
CA ALA A 74 -5.26 -7.94 -16.32
C ALA A 74 -5.24 -7.58 -14.82
N ASN A 75 -4.08 -7.77 -14.18
CA ASN A 75 -3.89 -7.45 -12.76
C ASN A 75 -3.24 -6.07 -12.53
N THR A 76 -2.82 -5.41 -13.61
CA THR A 76 -2.13 -4.12 -13.59
C THR A 76 -2.60 -3.29 -14.79
N LEU A 77 -2.93 -2.03 -14.58
CA LEU A 77 -3.23 -1.07 -15.65
C LEU A 77 -2.13 0.00 -15.70
N GLU A 78 -1.55 0.21 -16.88
CA GLU A 78 -0.71 1.36 -17.19
C GLU A 78 -1.56 2.47 -17.82
N MET A 79 -1.45 3.69 -17.28
CA MET A 79 -2.27 4.84 -17.66
C MET A 79 -1.38 6.08 -17.83
N PRO A 80 -1.48 6.83 -18.95
CA PRO A 80 -0.87 8.14 -19.07
C PRO A 80 -1.38 9.10 -17.99
N VAL A 81 -0.52 10.01 -17.52
CA VAL A 81 -0.92 11.10 -16.62
C VAL A 81 -0.55 12.40 -17.32
N ALA A 82 -1.52 13.31 -17.45
CA ALA A 82 -1.34 14.61 -18.08
C ALA A 82 -2.03 15.70 -17.24
#